data_AF-A0AAV5EMA9-F1
#
_entry.id   AF-A0AAV5EMA9-F1
#
_cell.length_a   1.000
_cell.length_b   1.000
_cell.length_c   1.000
_cell.angle_alpha   90.00
_cell.angle_beta   90.00
_cell.angle_gamma   90.00
#
_symmetry.space_group_name_H-M   'P 1'
#
loop_
_entity.id
_entity.type
_entity.pdbx_description
1 polymer ?
#
loop_
_entity_poly.entity_id
_entity_poly.type
_entity_poly.pdbx_seq_one_letter_code
_entity_poly.pdbx_strand_id
1 'polypeptide(L)'
;MGLMRVGCNGGKAKVVAMEAFDVLLSFTNGVNVDQVTRDVYFTLSSTTYSRARYERTTPSGDSIDRIMKYDSHTNEVTVFQCNATYPNDITIRDYRTHFVVASIEPCNMLKLWIRGPKTGMSKLFVCQLVGISRQYLAR
;
A
#
# COMPACT_ATOMS: atom_id res chain seq x y z
N MET A 1 -6.43 6.09 -10.81
CA MET A 1 -5.22 5.29 -11.08
C MET A 1 -5.65 3.83 -11.06
N GLY A 2 -4.74 2.87 -10.86
CA GLY A 2 -5.09 1.45 -10.80
C GLY A 2 -3.86 0.56 -10.76
N LEU A 3 -4.07 -0.75 -10.57
CA LEU A 3 -3.00 -1.72 -10.74
C LEU A 3 -2.88 -2.05 -12.23
N MET A 4 -1.65 -2.00 -12.74
CA MET A 4 -1.35 -2.30 -14.13
C MET A 4 -0.18 -3.27 -14.22
N ARG A 5 -0.12 -4.04 -15.31
CA ARG A 5 0.91 -5.03 -15.56
C ARG A 5 1.49 -4.85 -16.97
N VAL A 6 2.79 -5.04 -17.09
CA VAL A 6 3.53 -5.13 -18.36
C VAL A 6 4.20 -6.51 -18.44
N GLY A 7 4.25 -7.12 -19.62
CA GLY A 7 4.93 -8.39 -19.84
C GLY A 7 6.46 -8.25 -19.83
N CYS A 8 7.19 -9.36 -19.74
CA CYS A 8 8.66 -9.37 -19.80
C CYS A 8 9.23 -8.77 -21.09
N ASN A 9 8.46 -8.83 -22.19
CA ASN A 9 8.83 -8.24 -23.48
C ASN A 9 8.52 -6.73 -23.56
N GLY A 10 8.10 -6.10 -22.46
CA GLY A 10 7.69 -4.70 -22.44
C GLY A 10 6.33 -4.45 -23.09
N GLY A 11 6.14 -3.22 -23.58
CA GLY A 11 4.92 -2.79 -24.26
C GLY A 11 3.99 -1.93 -23.39
N LYS A 12 2.77 -1.70 -23.89
CA LYS A 12 1.76 -0.92 -23.16
C LYS A 12 1.29 -1.69 -21.93
N ALA A 13 1.21 -0.98 -20.80
CA ALA A 13 0.67 -1.54 -19.57
C ALA A 13 -0.81 -1.88 -19.75
N LYS A 14 -1.19 -3.09 -19.32
CA LYS A 14 -2.58 -3.52 -19.24
C LYS A 14 -3.10 -3.25 -17.84
N VAL A 15 -4.27 -2.63 -17.77
CA VAL A 15 -5.00 -2.45 -16.51
C VAL A 15 -5.48 -3.80 -16.00
N VAL A 16 -5.17 -4.13 -14.74
CA VAL A 16 -5.61 -5.36 -14.08
C VAL A 16 -6.58 -5.09 -12.93
N ALA A 17 -6.58 -3.87 -12.37
CA ALA A 17 -7.61 -3.42 -11.43
C ALA A 17 -7.75 -1.90 -11.46
N MET A 18 -9.00 -1.40 -11.44
CA MET A 18 -9.31 0.02 -11.25
C MET A 18 -10.21 0.27 -10.04
N GLU A 19 -10.91 -0.75 -9.57
CA GLU A 19 -11.73 -0.71 -8.37
C GLU A 19 -11.51 -1.98 -7.55
N ALA A 20 -11.88 -1.92 -6.27
CA ALA A 20 -12.01 -3.09 -5.41
C ALA A 20 -13.04 -2.78 -4.32
N PHE A 21 -13.98 -3.69 -4.08
CA PHE A 21 -15.05 -3.52 -3.07
C PHE A 21 -15.80 -2.19 -3.22
N ASP A 22 -16.25 -1.90 -4.44
CA ASP A 22 -17.00 -0.67 -4.79
C ASP A 22 -16.23 0.65 -4.54
N VAL A 23 -14.90 0.55 -4.34
CA VAL A 23 -14.02 1.69 -4.15
C VAL A 23 -13.10 1.83 -5.35
N LEU A 24 -13.15 2.99 -6.01
CA LEU A 24 -12.23 3.34 -7.08
C LEU A 24 -10.81 3.51 -6.52
N LEU A 25 -9.83 2.92 -7.20
CA LEU A 25 -8.40 3.06 -6.89
C LEU A 25 -7.89 4.43 -7.37
N SER A 26 -8.19 5.48 -6.60
CA SER A 26 -7.85 6.86 -6.93
C SER A 26 -6.38 7.19 -6.65
N PHE A 27 -5.80 6.66 -5.56
CA PHE A 27 -4.41 6.89 -5.17
C PHE A 27 -3.69 5.61 -4.70
N THR A 28 -3.30 4.77 -5.65
CA THR A 28 -2.34 3.68 -5.42
C THR A 28 -0.91 4.20 -5.43
N ASN A 29 -0.04 3.71 -4.55
CA ASN A 29 1.28 4.32 -4.35
C ASN A 29 2.44 3.32 -4.34
N GLY A 30 2.47 2.41 -3.36
CA GLY A 30 3.46 1.37 -3.22
C GLY A 30 2.99 0.04 -3.80
N VAL A 31 3.92 -0.76 -4.32
CA VAL A 31 3.63 -2.09 -4.86
C VAL A 31 4.79 -3.05 -4.60
N ASN A 32 4.47 -4.28 -4.22
CA ASN A 32 5.42 -5.36 -4.04
C ASN A 32 4.86 -6.66 -4.61
N VAL A 33 5.74 -7.50 -5.16
CA VAL A 33 5.36 -8.79 -5.75
C VAL A 33 6.00 -9.90 -4.94
N ASP A 34 5.19 -10.82 -4.42
CA ASP A 34 5.68 -12.08 -3.87
C ASP A 34 6.31 -12.89 -5.01
N GLN A 35 7.63 -13.05 -4.99
CA GLN A 35 8.33 -13.76 -6.06
C GLN A 35 8.02 -15.25 -6.11
N VAL A 36 7.49 -15.82 -5.03
CA VAL A 36 7.11 -17.23 -4.94
C VAL A 36 5.69 -17.45 -5.44
N THR A 37 4.70 -16.71 -4.92
CA THR A 37 3.28 -16.91 -5.31
C THR A 37 2.87 -16.08 -6.51
N ARG A 38 3.62 -15.03 -6.85
CA ARG A 38 3.29 -13.98 -7.83
C ARG A 38 2.14 -13.08 -7.44
N ASP A 39 1.61 -13.23 -6.24
CA ASP A 39 0.62 -12.30 -5.70
C ASP A 39 1.23 -10.90 -5.54
N VAL A 40 0.42 -9.90 -5.78
CA VAL A 40 0.85 -8.51 -5.74
C VAL A 40 0.20 -7.82 -4.56
N TYR A 41 1.00 -7.19 -3.71
CA TYR A 41 0.53 -6.39 -2.58
C TYR A 41 0.78 -4.93 -2.88
N PHE A 42 -0.22 -4.09 -2.72
CA PHE A 42 -0.10 -2.67 -3.03
C PHE A 42 -0.89 -1.82 -2.04
N THR A 43 -0.53 -0.54 -1.96
CA THR A 43 -1.15 0.40 -1.04
C THR A 43 -2.16 1.27 -1.76
N LEU A 44 -3.30 1.51 -1.11
CA LEU A 44 -4.24 2.57 -1.44
C LEU A 44 -4.06 3.65 -0.35
N SER A 45 -3.38 4.74 -0.70
CA SER A 45 -3.00 5.78 0.27
C SER A 45 -4.13 6.76 0.58
N SER A 46 -5.13 6.88 -0.29
CA SER A 46 -6.34 7.66 -0.03
C SER A 46 -7.39 7.34 -1.09
N THR A 47 -8.67 7.42 -0.72
CA THR A 47 -9.79 7.51 -1.68
C THR A 47 -10.23 8.95 -1.92
N THR A 48 -9.94 9.85 -0.98
CA THR A 48 -10.42 11.23 -0.94
C THR A 48 -9.51 12.18 -1.71
N TYR A 49 -8.20 11.99 -1.58
CA TYR A 49 -7.19 12.84 -2.21
C TYR A 49 -6.50 12.12 -3.36
N SER A 50 -6.28 12.85 -4.45
CA SER A 50 -5.45 12.37 -5.55
C SER A 50 -3.98 12.59 -5.23
N ARG A 51 -3.10 11.91 -5.98
CA ARG A 51 -1.64 12.09 -5.88
C ARG A 51 -1.20 13.55 -6.07
N ALA A 52 -1.91 14.33 -6.88
CA ALA A 52 -1.61 15.74 -7.12
C ALA A 52 -1.99 16.67 -5.96
N ARG A 53 -2.73 16.16 -4.97
CA ARG A 53 -3.16 16.89 -3.77
C ARG A 53 -2.75 16.15 -2.50
N TYR A 54 -1.67 15.37 -2.58
CA TYR A 54 -1.26 14.50 -1.48
C TYR A 54 -0.91 15.31 -0.22
N GLU A 55 -0.48 16.57 -0.37
CA GLU A 55 -0.20 17.50 0.72
C GLU A 55 -1.45 17.83 1.56
N ARG A 56 -2.64 17.62 1.02
CA ARG A 56 -3.89 17.81 1.76
C ARG A 56 -4.32 16.56 2.53
N THR A 57 -3.57 15.47 2.37
CA THR A 57 -3.87 14.26 3.12
C THR A 57 -3.43 14.48 4.55
N THR A 58 -4.36 14.87 5.40
CA THR A 58 -4.19 14.73 6.84
C THR A 58 -4.52 13.29 7.23
N PRO A 59 -4.12 12.82 8.42
CA PRO A 59 -4.71 11.67 9.07
C PRO A 59 -6.16 12.02 9.49
N SER A 60 -6.98 12.53 8.58
CA SER A 60 -8.43 12.58 8.76
C SER A 60 -8.92 11.15 8.82
N GLY A 61 -9.71 10.82 9.85
CA GLY A 61 -10.30 9.48 10.00
C GLY A 61 -11.22 9.03 8.86
N ASP A 62 -11.46 9.92 7.88
CA ASP A 62 -12.34 9.71 6.75
C ASP A 62 -11.63 9.17 5.49
N SER A 63 -10.29 9.06 5.48
CA SER A 63 -9.59 8.46 4.33
C SER A 63 -9.61 6.94 4.41
N ILE A 64 -10.11 6.30 3.35
CA ILE A 64 -10.13 4.85 3.24
C ILE A 64 -8.75 4.40 2.75
N ASP A 65 -7.86 4.21 3.71
CA ASP A 65 -6.49 3.78 3.46
C ASP A 65 -6.36 2.26 3.69
N ARG A 66 -5.83 1.55 2.69
CA ARG A 66 -5.83 0.08 2.69
C ARG A 66 -4.54 -0.51 2.14
N ILE A 67 -4.21 -1.70 2.63
CA ILE A 67 -3.30 -2.62 1.94
C ILE A 67 -4.17 -3.60 1.17
N MET A 68 -3.89 -3.74 -0.11
CA MET A 68 -4.64 -4.57 -1.04
C MET A 68 -3.77 -5.74 -1.51
N LYS A 69 -4.40 -6.88 -1.78
CA LYS A 69 -3.77 -8.04 -2.43
C LYS A 69 -4.45 -8.26 -3.77
N TYR A 70 -3.69 -8.36 -4.85
CA TYR A 70 -4.13 -8.93 -6.11
C TYR A 70 -3.64 -10.38 -6.18
N ASP A 71 -4.58 -11.32 -6.24
CA ASP A 71 -4.29 -12.73 -6.38
C ASP A 71 -3.95 -13.05 -7.83
N SER A 72 -2.76 -13.58 -8.05
CA SER A 72 -2.27 -13.83 -9.41
C SER A 72 -2.94 -15.02 -10.10
N HIS A 73 -3.63 -15.88 -9.34
CA HIS A 73 -4.32 -17.06 -9.87
C HIS A 73 -5.76 -16.72 -10.22
N THR A 74 -6.47 -16.01 -9.33
CA THR A 74 -7.87 -15.64 -9.56
C THR A 74 -8.05 -14.33 -10.31
N ASN A 75 -6.99 -13.50 -10.38
CA ASN A 75 -7.03 -12.12 -10.87
C ASN A 75 -7.95 -11.19 -10.07
N GLU A 76 -8.23 -11.52 -8.80
CA GLU A 76 -9.09 -10.73 -7.94
C GLU A 76 -8.30 -9.85 -6.99
N VAL A 77 -8.87 -8.69 -6.66
CA VAL A 77 -8.34 -7.80 -5.62
C VAL A 77 -9.11 -8.00 -4.33
N THR A 78 -8.39 -8.28 -3.24
CA THR A 78 -8.91 -8.41 -1.88
C THR A 78 -8.33 -7.33 -0.98
N VAL A 79 -9.07 -6.90 0.05
CA VAL A 79 -8.52 -6.05 1.11
C VAL A 79 -7.72 -6.94 2.05
N PHE A 80 -6.43 -6.66 2.16
CA PHE A 80 -5.55 -7.38 3.08
C PHE A 80 -5.61 -6.76 4.49
N GLN A 81 -5.61 -5.42 4.59
CA GLN A 81 -5.67 -4.70 5.85
C GLN A 81 -6.39 -3.36 5.67
N CYS A 82 -7.38 -3.08 6.54
CA CYS A 82 -8.03 -1.78 6.66
C CYS A 82 -7.28 -0.86 7.64
N ASN A 83 -7.52 0.45 7.49
CA ASN A 83 -7.04 1.50 8.40
C ASN A 83 -5.51 1.49 8.56
N ALA A 84 -4.80 1.18 7.47
CA ALA A 84 -3.37 1.43 7.42
C ALA A 84 -3.20 2.95 7.37
N THR A 85 -2.60 3.58 8.37
CA THR A 85 -2.47 5.05 8.38
C THR A 85 -1.55 5.50 7.23
N TYR A 86 -2.13 6.08 6.18
CA TYR A 86 -1.45 6.62 5.00
C TYR A 86 -0.27 5.77 4.46
N PRO A 87 -0.54 4.54 3.99
CA PRO A 87 0.50 3.62 3.55
C PRO A 87 1.06 4.11 2.22
N ASN A 88 2.32 4.53 2.24
CA ASN A 88 3.02 5.01 1.06
C ASN A 88 3.66 3.85 0.31
N ASP A 89 4.50 3.07 0.99
CA ASP A 89 5.19 1.92 0.38
C ASP A 89 5.02 0.64 1.20
N ILE A 90 5.21 -0.51 0.56
CA ILE A 90 5.07 -1.84 1.16
C ILE A 90 6.14 -2.78 0.62
N THR A 91 6.71 -3.61 1.48
CA THR A 91 7.61 -4.69 1.07
C THR A 91 7.41 -5.97 1.87
N ILE A 92 7.51 -7.12 1.20
CA ILE A 92 7.52 -8.43 1.85
C ILE A 92 8.91 -8.72 2.40
N ARG A 93 8.97 -9.26 3.63
CA ARG A 93 10.22 -9.54 4.34
C ARG A 93 10.25 -10.94 4.93
N ASP A 94 11.46 -11.40 5.18
CA ASP A 94 11.83 -12.61 5.92
C ASP A 94 10.93 -13.81 5.59
N TYR A 95 11.10 -14.35 4.38
CA TYR A 95 10.37 -15.54 3.90
C TYR A 95 8.83 -15.42 3.99
N ARG A 96 8.30 -14.21 3.77
CA ARG A 96 6.85 -13.91 3.79
C ARG A 96 6.23 -14.05 5.17
N THR A 97 7.00 -13.77 6.22
CA THR A 97 6.48 -13.74 7.59
C THR A 97 5.78 -12.43 7.93
N HIS A 98 6.19 -11.33 7.30
CA HIS A 98 5.61 -10.02 7.53
C HIS A 98 5.83 -9.06 6.36
N PHE A 99 5.02 -7.99 6.33
CA PHE A 99 5.29 -6.78 5.57
C PHE A 99 5.98 -5.73 6.43
N VAL A 100 6.76 -4.88 5.77
CA VAL A 100 7.14 -3.56 6.28
C VAL A 100 6.38 -2.53 5.44
N VAL A 101 5.65 -1.64 6.10
CA VAL A 101 4.81 -0.62 5.47
C VAL A 101 5.30 0.74 5.94
N ALA A 102 5.61 1.64 4.99
CA ALA A 102 6.06 2.99 5.30
C ALA A 102 4.87 3.97 5.22
N SER A 103 4.77 4.88 6.18
CA SER A 103 3.73 5.90 6.24
C SER A 103 4.34 7.30 6.28
N ILE A 104 3.79 8.25 5.50
CA ILE A 104 4.25 9.66 5.51
C ILE A 104 3.87 10.35 6.81
N GLU A 105 2.70 10.08 7.37
CA GLU A 105 2.27 10.68 8.62
C GLU A 105 1.79 9.56 9.55
N PRO A 106 2.53 9.23 10.63
CA PRO A 106 3.51 10.05 11.35
C PRO A 106 5.00 9.78 11.01
N CYS A 107 5.38 9.62 9.75
CA CYS A 107 6.76 9.32 9.31
C CYS A 107 7.34 8.06 9.99
N ASN A 108 6.65 6.92 9.86
CA ASN A 108 7.04 5.68 10.51
C ASN A 108 7.03 4.48 9.55
N MET A 109 7.62 3.38 10.01
CA MET A 109 7.45 2.06 9.41
C MET A 109 6.71 1.16 10.39
N LEU A 110 5.73 0.43 9.88
CA LEU A 110 5.00 -0.61 10.61
C LEU A 110 5.44 -1.98 10.12
N LYS A 111 5.63 -2.90 11.05
CA LYS A 111 5.73 -4.33 10.79
C LYS A 111 4.33 -4.92 10.89
N LEU A 112 3.86 -5.56 9.82
CA LEU A 112 2.55 -6.24 9.75
C LEU A 112 2.79 -7.73 9.54
N TRP A 113 2.45 -8.56 10.53
CA TRP A 113 2.66 -10.00 10.43
C TRP A 113 1.60 -10.63 9.53
N ILE A 114 2.04 -11.50 8.61
CA ILE A 114 1.17 -12.16 7.63
C ILE A 114 1.17 -13.69 7.76
N ARG A 115 2.06 -14.23 8.60
CA ARG A 115 2.12 -15.64 8.97
C ARG A 115 2.45 -15.83 10.45
N GLY A 116 2.06 -16.98 10.97
CA GLY A 116 2.32 -17.40 12.36
C GLY A 116 1.32 -16.83 13.37
N PRO A 117 1.61 -16.94 14.67
CA PRO A 117 0.64 -16.65 15.73
C PRO A 117 0.26 -15.16 15.86
N LYS A 118 1.03 -14.25 15.25
CA LYS A 118 0.78 -12.80 15.26
C LYS A 118 0.12 -12.30 13.97
N THR A 119 -0.34 -13.20 13.09
CA THR A 119 -0.94 -12.83 11.80
C THR A 119 -2.05 -11.79 11.99
N GLY A 120 -2.04 -10.72 11.19
CA GLY A 120 -2.97 -9.60 11.27
C GLY A 120 -2.61 -8.54 12.32
N MET A 121 -1.67 -8.81 13.22
CA MET A 121 -1.16 -7.80 14.15
C MET A 121 -0.15 -6.90 13.46
N SER A 122 -0.08 -5.65 13.91
CA SER A 122 0.96 -4.70 13.52
C SER A 122 1.72 -4.17 14.73
N LYS A 123 2.96 -3.72 14.52
CA LYS A 123 3.78 -3.03 15.52
C LYS A 123 4.63 -1.97 14.84
N LEU A 124 4.85 -0.86 15.53
CA LEU A 124 5.87 0.11 15.15
C LEU A 124 7.24 -0.57 14.99
N PHE A 125 7.82 -0.42 13.80
CA PHE A 125 9.12 -0.98 13.45
C PHE A 125 10.21 0.09 13.58
N VAL A 126 9.99 1.26 12.97
CA VAL A 126 10.88 2.43 13.06
C VAL A 126 10.01 3.69 13.12
N CYS A 127 10.38 4.68 13.94
CA CYS A 127 9.77 6.01 13.95
C CYS A 127 10.77 7.09 13.54
N GLN A 128 10.27 8.29 13.22
CA GLN A 128 11.08 9.47 12.93
C GLN A 128 12.08 9.23 11.80
N LEU A 129 11.58 8.77 10.65
CA LEU A 129 12.40 8.59 9.45
C LEU A 129 12.96 9.94 8.99
N VAL A 130 14.21 10.23 9.39
CA VAL A 130 14.95 11.42 8.97
C VAL A 130 15.16 11.33 7.45
N GLY A 131 14.59 12.29 6.71
CA GLY A 131 14.63 12.32 5.23
C GLY A 131 13.25 12.24 4.57
N ILE A 132 12.23 11.71 5.25
CA ILE A 132 10.82 11.92 4.86
C ILE A 132 10.42 13.25 5.50
N SER A 133 10.77 14.36 4.84
CA SER A 133 10.68 15.66 5.50
C SER A 133 9.23 16.02 5.83
N ARG A 134 9.01 16.52 7.05
CA ARG A 134 7.87 17.39 7.43
C ARG A 134 7.79 18.67 6.58
N GLN A 135 8.74 18.93 5.68
CA GLN A 135 8.90 20.22 5.01
C GLN A 135 7.98 20.43 3.79
N TYR A 136 7.10 19.48 3.44
CA TYR A 136 6.13 19.68 2.36
C TYR A 136 4.73 20.14 2.81
N LEU A 137 4.52 20.42 4.10
CA LEU A 137 3.20 20.78 4.66
C LEU A 137 3.11 22.18 5.27
N ALA A 138 4.04 23.07 4.97
CA ALA A 138 3.97 24.46 5.43
C ALA A 138 4.29 25.44 4.31
N ARG A 139 3.35 25.61 3.37
CA ARG A 139 2.99 26.90 2.75
C ARG A 139 1.53 26.89 2.33
#